data_AF-K6QLV5-F1
#
_entry.id   AF-K6QLV5-F1
#
_cell.length_a   1.000
_cell.length_b   1.000
_cell.length_c   1.000
_cell.angle_alpha   90.00
_cell.angle_beta   90.00
_cell.angle_gamma   90.00
#
_symmetry.space_group_name_H-M   'P 1'
#
loop_
_entity.id
_entity.type
_entity.pdbx_description
1 polymer ?
#
loop_
_entity_poly.entity_id
_entity_poly.type
_entity_poly.pdbx_seq_one_letter_code
_entity_poly.pdbx_strand_id
1 'polypeptide(L)'
;MAEQSENTVTRTQKQEGADAIMDKGYVTERDIPEMMSKTWSEQLLDAVNDELRLRTVTNRTVLQQFHYYMGNGTIIYDPGQLNSEGAKIALQHALGFRK
;
A
#
# COMPACT_ATOMS: atom_id res chain seq x y z
N MET A 1 6.81 29.09 5.29
CA MET A 1 5.72 28.46 6.06
C MET A 1 5.40 27.16 5.35
N ALA A 2 5.55 26.02 6.04
CA ALA A 2 5.32 24.70 5.47
C ALA A 2 3.85 24.55 5.06
N GLU A 3 3.64 24.30 3.77
CA GLU A 3 2.36 23.96 3.20
C GLU A 3 1.92 22.65 3.85
N GLN A 4 0.84 22.73 4.64
CA GLN A 4 0.17 21.55 5.15
C GLN A 4 -0.37 20.84 3.93
N SER A 5 0.38 19.86 3.42
CA SER A 5 -0.12 18.92 2.42
C SER A 5 -1.43 18.38 2.96
N GLU A 6 -2.55 18.79 2.37
CA GLU A 6 -3.87 18.23 2.63
C GLU A 6 -3.73 16.71 2.49
N ASN A 7 -3.60 16.03 3.62
CA ASN A 7 -3.43 14.59 3.66
C ASN A 7 -4.77 14.04 3.14
N THR A 8 -4.81 13.73 1.84
CA THR A 8 -6.04 13.28 1.18
C THR A 8 -6.47 11.94 1.78
N VAL A 9 -5.51 11.22 2.35
CA VAL A 9 -5.69 9.98 3.08
C VAL A 9 -6.28 10.25 4.46
N THR A 10 -7.43 9.65 4.72
CA THR A 10 -8.09 9.75 6.02
C THR A 10 -7.35 8.97 7.10
N ARG A 11 -7.55 9.35 8.37
CA ARG A 11 -6.96 8.64 9.52
C ARG A 11 -7.32 7.15 9.54
N THR A 12 -8.53 6.79 9.12
CA THR A 12 -8.99 5.41 9.04
C THR A 12 -8.18 4.63 8.00
N GLN A 13 -8.00 5.19 6.79
CA GLN A 13 -7.28 4.53 5.70
C GLN A 13 -5.81 4.25 6.01
N LYS A 14 -5.11 5.19 6.67
CA LYS A 14 -3.73 4.93 7.11
C LYS A 14 -3.65 3.85 8.19
N GLN A 15 -4.65 3.78 9.08
CA GLN A 15 -4.73 2.74 10.09
C GLN A 15 -5.02 1.38 9.47
N GLU A 16 -5.97 1.30 8.54
CA GLU A 16 -6.28 0.08 7.77
C GLU A 16 -5.08 -0.38 6.93
N GLY A 17 -4.38 0.55 6.29
CA GLY A 17 -3.15 0.25 5.56
C GLY A 17 -2.07 -0.32 6.48
N ALA A 18 -1.80 0.33 7.62
CA ALA A 18 -0.82 -0.16 8.58
C ALA A 18 -1.22 -1.51 9.19
N ASP A 19 -2.50 -1.72 9.49
CA ASP A 19 -3.02 -2.98 10.04
C ASP A 19 -2.90 -4.12 9.02
N ALA A 20 -3.26 -3.88 7.76
CA ALA A 20 -3.08 -4.81 6.66
C ALA A 20 -1.59 -5.18 6.45
N ILE A 21 -0.68 -4.22 6.55
CA ILE A 21 0.76 -4.51 6.50
C ILE A 21 1.20 -5.38 7.69
N MET A 22 0.69 -5.13 8.89
CA MET A 22 1.04 -5.93 10.06
C MET A 22 0.43 -7.34 10.04
N ASP A 23 -0.80 -7.49 9.53
CA ASP A 23 -1.53 -8.76 9.49
C ASP A 23 -1.08 -9.67 8.35
N LYS A 24 -1.09 -9.17 7.11
CA LYS A 24 -0.80 -9.95 5.89
C LYS A 24 0.49 -9.55 5.18
N GLY A 25 1.16 -8.48 5.61
CA GLY A 25 2.42 -8.00 4.99
C GLY A 25 2.23 -7.09 3.78
N TYR A 26 1.00 -6.81 3.35
CA TYR A 26 0.70 -5.99 2.16
C TYR A 26 -0.69 -5.35 2.21
N VAL A 27 -0.92 -4.31 1.42
CA VAL A 27 -2.24 -3.69 1.17
C VAL A 27 -2.38 -3.37 -0.31
N THR A 28 -3.56 -3.58 -0.88
CA THR A 28 -3.80 -3.44 -2.32
C THR A 28 -4.96 -2.49 -2.60
N GLU A 29 -5.12 -2.10 -3.86
CA GLU A 29 -6.29 -1.34 -4.29
C GLU A 29 -7.64 -2.03 -4.05
N ARG A 30 -7.64 -3.36 -3.87
CA ARG A 30 -8.86 -4.09 -3.51
C ARG A 30 -9.30 -3.76 -2.09
N ASP A 31 -8.36 -3.50 -1.20
CA ASP A 31 -8.65 -3.04 0.16
C ASP A 31 -9.01 -1.55 0.14
N ILE A 32 -8.23 -0.76 -0.63
CA ILE A 32 -8.41 0.69 -0.71
C ILE A 32 -8.44 1.13 -2.19
N PRO A 33 -9.63 1.32 -2.79
CA PRO A 33 -9.75 1.60 -4.24
C PRO A 33 -9.03 2.89 -4.68
N GLU A 34 -8.80 3.83 -3.78
CA GLU A 34 -8.04 5.07 -4.06
C GLU A 34 -6.56 4.81 -4.39
N MET A 35 -6.02 3.63 -4.06
CA MET A 35 -4.66 3.21 -4.45
C MET A 35 -4.51 3.00 -5.97
N MET A 36 -5.59 3.04 -6.76
CA MET A 36 -5.48 3.10 -8.22
C MET A 36 -4.75 4.38 -8.69
N SER A 37 -4.83 5.46 -7.91
CA SER A 37 -4.11 6.70 -8.19
C SER A 37 -2.70 6.65 -7.63
N LYS A 38 -1.69 6.80 -8.51
CA LYS A 38 -0.28 6.81 -8.10
C LYS A 38 0.00 7.88 -7.04
N THR A 39 -0.42 9.12 -7.30
CA THR A 39 -0.19 10.26 -6.39
C THR A 39 -0.81 10.04 -5.02
N TRP A 40 -1.97 9.38 -4.96
CA TRP A 40 -2.65 9.07 -3.71
C TRP A 40 -1.97 7.93 -2.96
N SER A 41 -1.53 6.90 -3.69
CA SER A 41 -0.78 5.77 -3.13
C SER A 41 0.55 6.18 -2.52
N GLU A 42 1.22 7.17 -3.11
CA GLU A 42 2.44 7.77 -2.56
C GLU A 42 2.17 8.49 -1.23
N GLN A 43 1.02 9.18 -1.10
CA GLN A 43 0.60 9.78 0.18
C GLN A 43 0.25 8.71 1.22
N LEU A 44 -0.47 7.66 0.82
CA LEU A 44 -0.80 6.55 1.72
C LEU A 44 0.45 5.86 2.20
N LEU A 45 1.44 5.62 1.31
CA LEU A 45 2.72 5.02 1.67
C LEU A 45 3.42 5.81 2.79
N ASP A 46 3.49 7.13 2.66
CA ASP A 46 4.11 7.98 3.67
C ASP A 46 3.34 7.92 5.00
N ALA A 47 2.01 8.04 4.94
CA ALA A 47 1.13 7.98 6.12
C ALA A 47 1.17 6.62 6.84
N VAL A 48 1.22 5.52 6.09
CA VAL A 48 1.33 4.16 6.62
C VAL A 48 2.71 3.94 7.23
N ASN A 49 3.78 4.40 6.58
CA ASN A 49 5.13 4.29 7.16
C ASN A 49 5.29 5.12 8.44
N ASP A 50 4.64 6.28 8.54
CA ASP A 50 4.60 7.06 9.78
C ASP A 50 3.85 6.32 10.90
N GLU A 51 2.66 5.78 10.60
CA GLU A 51 1.90 4.95 11.55
C GLU A 51 2.68 3.69 11.99
N LEU A 52 3.35 3.00 11.06
CA LEU A 52 4.16 1.82 11.35
C LEU A 52 5.36 2.17 12.23
N ARG A 53 5.99 3.32 12.01
CA ARG A 53 7.06 3.84 12.88
C ARG A 53 6.57 4.11 14.30
N LEU A 54 5.38 4.70 14.45
CA LEU A 54 4.75 4.91 15.75
C LEU A 54 4.48 3.58 16.47
N ARG A 55 4.25 2.50 15.71
CA ARG A 55 4.07 1.13 16.21
C ARG A 55 5.37 0.34 16.37
N THR A 56 6.54 0.99 16.33
CA THR A 56 7.87 0.35 16.43
C THR A 56 8.22 -0.62 15.29
N VAL A 57 7.50 -0.58 14.16
CA VAL A 57 7.85 -1.37 12.97
C VAL A 57 8.97 -0.65 12.23
N THR A 58 10.15 -1.28 12.21
CA THR A 58 11.36 -0.69 11.60
C THR A 58 11.39 -0.83 10.08
N ASN A 59 10.68 -1.81 9.54
CA ASN A 59 10.67 -2.06 8.11
C ASN A 59 9.87 -0.97 7.39
N ARG A 60 10.46 -0.42 6.33
CA ARG A 60 9.79 0.53 5.46
C ARG A 60 9.04 -0.22 4.40
N THR A 61 7.73 -0.03 4.38
CA THR A 61 6.91 -0.51 3.28
C THR A 61 7.30 0.18 1.98
N VAL A 62 7.09 -0.52 0.88
CA VAL A 62 7.40 -0.06 -0.46
C VAL A 62 6.13 -0.08 -1.30
N LEU A 63 5.95 0.98 -2.08
CA LEU A 63 4.89 1.07 -3.08
C LEU A 63 5.40 0.48 -4.39
N GLN A 64 4.67 -0.47 -4.95
CA GLN A 64 4.95 -1.02 -6.26
C GLN A 64 3.69 -1.04 -7.12
N GLN A 65 3.82 -0.50 -8.33
CA GLN A 65 2.77 -0.51 -9.33
C GLN A 65 3.09 -1.58 -10.38
N PHE A 66 2.08 -2.37 -10.72
CA PHE A 66 2.14 -3.39 -11.74
C PHE A 66 1.19 -3.03 -12.88
N HIS A 67 1.68 -3.08 -14.11
CA HIS A 67 0.86 -2.84 -15.29
C HIS A 67 0.31 -4.18 -15.79
N TYR A 68 -1.01 -4.37 -15.74
CA TYR A 68 -1.69 -5.54 -16.27
C TYR A 68 -2.44 -5.16 -17.55
N TYR A 69 -2.77 -6.18 -18.36
CA TYR A 69 -3.51 -5.98 -19.61
C TYR A 69 -4.90 -5.35 -19.39
N MET A 70 -5.55 -5.62 -18.25
CA MET A 70 -6.88 -5.07 -17.92
C MET A 70 -6.84 -3.78 -17.08
N GLY A 71 -5.66 -3.27 -16.72
CA GLY A 71 -5.54 -2.07 -15.88
C GLY A 71 -4.22 -2.01 -15.12
N ASN A 72 -3.98 -0.88 -14.47
CA ASN A 72 -2.85 -0.74 -13.54
C ASN A 72 -3.28 -1.25 -12.19
N GLY A 73 -2.44 -2.08 -11.57
CA GLY A 73 -2.63 -2.50 -10.20
C GLY A 73 -1.58 -1.93 -9.26
N THR A 74 -1.97 -1.58 -8.04
CA THR A 74 -1.07 -0.98 -7.05
C THR A 74 -1.07 -1.78 -5.76
N ILE A 75 0.12 -2.04 -5.23
CA ILE A 75 0.32 -2.72 -3.95
C ILE A 75 1.37 -1.99 -3.13
N ILE A 76 1.10 -1.83 -1.84
CA ILE A 76 2.10 -1.44 -0.84
C ILE A 76 2.41 -2.70 -0.03
N TYR A 77 3.68 -3.04 0.14
CA TYR A 77 4.06 -4.24 0.87
C TYR A 77 5.29 -4.01 1.73
N ASP A 78 5.44 -4.83 2.77
CA ASP A 78 6.64 -4.83 3.60
C ASP A 78 7.73 -5.69 2.96
N PRO A 79 8.89 -5.12 2.53
CA PRO A 79 9.96 -5.88 1.90
C PRO A 79 10.65 -6.87 2.85
N GLY A 80 10.44 -6.74 4.17
CA GLY A 80 10.92 -7.69 5.16
C GLY A 80 10.04 -8.95 5.27
N GLN A 81 8.77 -8.86 4.87
CA GLN A 81 7.83 -10.00 4.87
C GLN A 81 7.57 -10.56 3.46
N LEU A 82 7.52 -9.68 2.45
CA LEU A 82 7.12 -10.01 1.09
C LEU A 82 8.11 -9.43 0.09
N ASN A 83 8.57 -10.23 -0.87
CA ASN A 83 9.41 -9.74 -1.96
C ASN A 83 8.54 -9.21 -3.14
N SER A 84 9.16 -8.54 -4.11
CA SER A 84 8.43 -7.98 -5.26
C SER A 84 7.66 -9.03 -6.07
N GLU A 85 8.16 -10.27 -6.16
CA GLU A 85 7.45 -11.36 -6.84
C GLU A 85 6.21 -11.81 -6.06
N GLY A 86 6.34 -11.98 -4.74
CA GLY A 86 5.23 -12.27 -3.84
C GLY A 86 4.19 -11.16 -3.84
N ALA A 87 4.61 -9.90 -3.90
CA ALA A 87 3.73 -8.75 -4.05
C ALA A 87 2.92 -8.81 -5.35
N LYS A 88 3.57 -9.17 -6.47
CA LYS A 88 2.89 -9.36 -7.74
C LYS A 88 1.85 -10.48 -7.68
N ILE A 89 2.19 -11.61 -7.08
CA ILE A 89 1.29 -12.77 -6.94
C ILE A 89 0.12 -12.42 -6.02
N ALA A 90 0.39 -11.77 -4.89
CA ALA A 90 -0.62 -11.31 -3.94
C ALA A 90 -1.58 -10.32 -4.60
N LEU A 91 -1.06 -9.37 -5.39
CA LEU A 91 -1.88 -8.42 -6.14
C LEU A 91 -2.71 -9.13 -7.22
N GLN A 92 -2.14 -10.06 -7.99
CA GLN A 92 -2.89 -10.84 -8.97
C GLN A 92 -4.03 -11.64 -8.32
N HIS A 93 -3.75 -12.27 -7.18
CA HIS A 93 -4.73 -13.02 -6.41
C HIS A 93 -5.83 -12.11 -5.84
N ALA A 94 -5.45 -10.93 -5.32
CA ALA A 94 -6.38 -9.93 -4.83
C ALA A 94 -7.28 -9.41 -5.96
N LEU A 95 -6.73 -9.09 -7.12
CA LEU A 95 -7.48 -8.60 -8.29
C LEU A 95 -8.26 -9.72 -9.01
N GLY A 96 -8.11 -10.97 -8.60
CA GLY A 96 -8.82 -12.09 -9.21
C GLY A 96 -8.33 -12.44 -10.61
N PHE A 97 -7.12 -11.99 -11.00
CA PHE A 97 -6.43 -12.44 -12.20
C PHE A 97 -5.96 -13.89 -12.00
N ARG A 98 -6.91 -14.83 -12.02
CA ARG A 98 -6.60 -16.24 -12.20
C ARG A 98 -6.26 -16.46 -13.67
N LYS A 99 -5.06 -16.97 -13.93
CA LYS A 99 -4.69 -17.52 -15.23
C LYS A 99 -5.38 -18.86 -15.43
#